data_AF-A0A1V2PWJ3-F1
#
_entry.id   AF-A0A1V2PWJ3-F1
#
_cell.length_a   1.000
_cell.length_b   1.000
_cell.length_c   1.000
_cell.angle_alpha   90.00
_cell.angle_beta   90.00
_cell.angle_gamma   90.00
#
_symmetry.space_group_name_H-M   'P 1'
#
loop_
_entity.id
_entity.type
_entity.pdbx_description
1 polymer ?
#
loop_
_entity_poly.entity_id
_entity_poly.type
_entity_poly.pdbx_seq_one_letter_code
_entity_poly.pdbx_strand_id
1 'polypeptide(L)' 'MSRGEVKPGDMIIYYSDQHHVAMAVDSVRAVHASTEGVPVRIADIDSIGPISVIRRIEG' A
#
# COMPACT_ATOMS: atom_id res chain seq x y z
N MET A 1 5.18 -3.31 -10.77
CA MET A 1 3.80 -3.51 -11.25
C MET A 1 3.15 -2.16 -11.45
N SER A 2 2.22 -2.04 -12.40
CA SER A 2 1.41 -0.83 -12.53
C SER A 2 0.27 -0.81 -11.52
N ARG A 3 -0.25 0.38 -11.22
CA ARG A 3 -1.37 0.57 -10.29
C ARG A 3 -2.62 -0.23 -10.67
N GLY A 4 -2.86 -0.47 -11.96
CA GLY A 4 -4.02 -1.22 -12.46
C GLY A 4 -3.89 -2.75 -12.36
N GLU A 5 -2.70 -3.27 -12.05
CA GLU A 5 -2.44 -4.72 -11.92
C GLU A 5 -2.43 -5.21 -10.46
N VAL A 6 -2.69 -4.29 -9.52
CA VAL A 6 -2.71 -4.56 -8.08
C VAL A 6 -3.73 -5.65 -7.77
N LYS A 7 -3.28 -6.64 -7.00
CA LYS A 7 -4.09 -7.72 -6.43
C LYS A 7 -3.95 -7.74 -4.91
N PRO A 8 -4.88 -8.38 -4.19
CA PRO A 8 -4.71 -8.66 -2.77
C PRO A 8 -3.34 -9.28 -2.47
N GLY A 9 -2.67 -8.79 -1.44
CA GLY A 9 -1.33 -9.24 -1.01
C GLY A 9 -0.16 -8.49 -1.63
N ASP A 10 -0.37 -7.66 -2.67
CA ASP A 10 0.71 -6.83 -3.22
C ASP A 10 1.14 -5.76 -2.19
N MET A 11 2.45 -5.56 -2.05
CA MET A 11 3.03 -4.51 -1.21
C MET A 11 3.12 -3.20 -1.99
N ILE A 12 2.61 -2.12 -1.41
CA ILE A 12 2.59 -0.78 -1.99
C ILE A 12 3.48 0.11 -1.13
N ILE A 13 4.57 0.61 -1.72
CA ILE A 13 5.54 1.49 -1.06
C ILE A 13 5.29 2.92 -1.52
N TYR A 14 5.19 3.83 -0.55
CA TYR A 14 4.87 5.24 -0.78
C TYR A 14 6.07 6.15 -0.56
N TYR A 15 6.01 7.33 -1.18
CA TYR A 15 7.00 8.41 -1.11
C TYR A 15 8.35 8.08 -1.79
N SER A 16 9.04 9.11 -2.28
CA SER A 16 10.28 8.95 -3.04
C SER A 16 11.43 8.33 -2.22
N ASP A 17 11.46 8.61 -0.93
CA ASP A 17 12.37 8.05 0.07
C ASP A 17 11.87 6.75 0.70
N GLN A 18 10.69 6.25 0.29
CA GLN A 18 10.19 4.91 0.60
C GLN A 18 10.01 4.61 2.10
N HIS A 19 9.60 5.60 2.89
CA HIS A 19 9.46 5.47 4.34
C HIS A 19 8.10 4.93 4.81
N HIS A 20 7.15 4.68 3.91
CA HIS A 20 5.84 4.15 4.27
C HIS A 20 5.39 3.00 3.37
N VAL A 21 4.68 2.04 3.94
CA VAL A 21 4.25 0.82 3.25
C VAL A 21 2.84 0.42 3.65
N ALA A 22 2.09 -0.12 2.69
CA ALA A 22 0.80 -0.77 2.90
C ALA A 22 0.76 -2.12 2.15
N MET A 23 -0.21 -2.96 2.50
CA MET A 23 -0.51 -4.19 1.76
C MET A 23 -1.90 -4.07 1.14
N ALA A 24 -2.00 -4.31 -0.16
CA ALA A 24 -3.27 -4.33 -0.87
C ALA A 24 -4.20 -5.40 -0.28
N VAL A 25 -5.45 -5.02 0.02
CA VAL A 25 -6.51 -5.97 0.40
C VAL A 25 -7.42 -6.28 -0.79
N ASP A 26 -7.46 -5.38 -1.77
CA ASP A 26 -8.09 -5.54 -3.08
C ASP A 26 -7.43 -4.57 -4.09
N SER A 27 -8.04 -4.36 -5.25
CA SER A 27 -7.49 -3.50 -6.30
C SER A 27 -7.55 -2.00 -6.01
N VAL A 28 -8.25 -1.55 -4.96
CA VAL A 28 -8.46 -0.13 -4.65
C VAL A 28 -8.09 0.25 -3.22
N ARG A 29 -8.04 -0.71 -2.30
CA ARG A 29 -7.79 -0.49 -0.87
C ARG A 29 -6.57 -1.24 -0.37
N ALA A 30 -5.93 -0.68 0.66
CA ALA A 30 -4.81 -1.29 1.36
C ALA A 30 -4.94 -1.14 2.87
N VAL A 31 -4.35 -2.09 3.60
CA VAL A 31 -4.20 -2.05 5.06
C VAL A 31 -2.82 -1.50 5.42
N HIS A 32 -2.76 -0.59 6.39
CA HIS A 32 -1.51 0.00 6.87
C HIS A 32 -1.59 0.48 8.33
N ALA A 33 -0.41 0.70 8.94
CA ALA A 33 -0.27 1.39 10.21
C ALA A 33 0.08 2.86 9.94
N SER A 34 -0.91 3.75 9.92
CA SER A 34 -0.74 5.10 9.37
C SER A 34 0.21 6.00 10.18
N THR A 35 0.19 5.89 11.50
CA THR A 35 1.01 6.69 12.42
C THR A 35 0.95 6.05 13.81
N GLU A 36 1.89 6.40 14.67
CA GLU A 36 1.93 5.94 16.06
C GLU A 36 0.61 6.22 16.80
N GLY A 37 0.18 5.27 17.63
CA GLY A 37 -1.03 5.38 18.45
C GLY A 37 -2.36 5.24 17.69
N VAL A 38 -2.34 5.18 16.35
CA VAL A 38 -3.53 4.94 15.54
C VAL A 38 -3.62 3.45 15.19
N PRO A 39 -4.76 2.79 15.46
CA PRO A 39 -4.97 1.40 15.06
C PRO A 39 -4.78 1.17 13.56
N VAL A 40 -4.39 -0.05 13.22
CA VAL A 40 -4.31 -0.51 11.83
C VAL A 40 -5.67 -0.36 11.15
N ARG A 41 -5.69 0.20 9.94
CA ARG A 41 -6.92 0.49 9.20
C ARG A 41 -6.76 0.25 7.70
N ILE A 42 -7.90 0.11 7.04
CA ILE A 42 -8.01 0.04 5.59
C ILE A 42 -8.29 1.45 5.05
N ALA A 43 -7.60 1.85 3.99
CA ALA A 43 -7.81 3.10 3.27
C ALA A 43 -7.68 2.87 1.75
N ASP A 44 -8.17 3.82 0.95
CA ASP A 44 -7.96 3.80 -0.50
C ASP A 44 -6.48 3.99 -0.81
N ILE A 45 -5.92 3.16 -1.69
CA ILE A 45 -4.48 3.10 -2.00
C ILE A 45 -3.94 4.49 -2.37
N ASP A 46 -4.66 5.19 -3.25
CA ASP A 46 -4.23 6.48 -3.79
C ASP A 46 -4.40 7.64 -2.79
N SER A 47 -5.09 7.40 -1.66
CA SER A 47 -5.26 8.37 -0.58
C SER A 47 -4.17 8.30 0.50
N ILE A 48 -3.43 7.18 0.58
CA ILE A 48 -2.41 6.95 1.61
C ILE A 48 -1.15 7.80 1.36
N GLY A 49 -0.82 8.04 0.09
CA GLY A 49 0.33 8.83 -0.33
C GLY A 49 0.68 8.62 -1.80
N PRO A 50 1.70 9.32 -2.32
CA PRO A 50 2.23 9.09 -3.65
C PRO A 50 2.93 7.72 -3.73
N ILE A 51 2.54 6.90 -4.70
CA ILE A 51 3.10 5.56 -4.88
C ILE A 51 4.50 5.65 -5.50
N SER A 52 5.47 4.99 -4.87
CA SER A 52 6.84 4.84 -5.37
C SER A 52 6.99 3.55 -6.18
N VAL A 53 6.60 2.41 -5.60
CA VAL A 53 6.68 1.12 -6.26
C VAL A 53 5.65 0.14 -5.70
N ILE A 54 5.16 -0.74 -6.57
CA ILE A 54 4.28 -1.87 -6.21
C ILE A 54 5.04 -3.18 -6.46
N ARG A 55 5.07 -4.04 -5.45
CA ARG A 55 5.76 -5.34 -5.44
C ARG A 55 4.78 -6.46 -5.14
N ARG A 56 4.69 -7.45 -6.02
CA ARG A 56 4.09 -8.74 -5.68
C ARG A 56 5.11 -9.59 -4.96
N ILE A 57 4.71 -10.12 -3.80
CA ILE A 57 5.49 -11.13 -3.09
C ILE A 57 4.82 -12.47 -3.40
N GLU A 58 5.45 -13.27 -4.25
CA GLU A 58 5.07 -14.67 -4.45
C GLU A 58 6.06 -15.53 -3.68
N GLY A 59 5.54 -16.53 -2.98
CA GLY A 59 6.29 -17.60 -2.32
C GLY A 59 5.92 -18.93 -2.94
#